data_AF-A0A094IYI4-F1
#
_entry.id   AF-A0A094IYI4-F1
#
_cell.length_a   1.000
_cell.length_b   1.000
_cell.length_c   1.000
_cell.angle_alpha   90.00
_cell.angle_beta   90.00
_cell.angle_gamma   90.00
#
_symmetry.space_group_name_H-M   'P 1'
#
loop_
_entity.id
_entity.type
_entity.pdbx_description
1 polymer ?
#
loop_
_entity_poly.entity_id
_entity_poly.type
_entity_poly.pdbx_seq_one_letter_code
_entity_poly.pdbx_strand_id
1 'polypeptide(L)' 'MIATLNDEGKAGVVMPHGVLFRGGAEGKIRQGILEEDLIEAIIGLPANLFYGTGIPACILIINKTKKSIKRKGSFH' A
#
# COMPACT_ATOMS: atom_id res chain seq x y z
N MET A 1 9.69 5.43 -4.80
CA MET A 1 9.57 4.08 -4.23
C MET A 1 9.03 3.08 -5.25
N ILE A 2 7.74 3.14 -5.66
CA ILE A 2 7.23 2.19 -6.68
C ILE A 2 8.02 2.27 -7.99
N ALA A 3 8.32 3.48 -8.45
CA ALA A 3 9.12 3.71 -9.66
C ALA A 3 10.57 3.20 -9.56
N THR A 4 11.11 3.06 -8.35
CA THR A 4 12.51 2.63 -8.12
C THR A 4 12.62 1.13 -7.84
N LEU A 5 11.50 0.43 -7.72
CA LEU A 5 11.46 -1.02 -7.49
C LEU A 5 11.62 -1.75 -8.83
N ASN A 6 12.43 -2.82 -8.87
CA ASN A 6 12.53 -3.69 -10.04
C ASN A 6 11.18 -4.37 -10.36
N ASP A 7 11.01 -4.86 -11.58
CA ASP A 7 9.71 -5.38 -12.07
C ASP A 7 9.24 -6.64 -11.35
N GLU A 8 10.14 -7.37 -10.69
CA GLU A 8 9.83 -8.53 -9.85
C GLU A 8 10.00 -8.24 -8.34
N GLY A 9 10.08 -6.95 -7.99
CA GLY A 9 10.36 -6.52 -6.63
C GLY A 9 9.15 -6.46 -5.73
N LYS A 10 9.46 -6.52 -4.42
CA LYS A 10 8.53 -6.25 -3.33
C LYS A 10 9.06 -5.14 -2.43
N ALA A 11 8.16 -4.33 -1.88
CA ALA A 11 8.49 -3.30 -0.91
C ALA A 11 7.50 -3.34 0.27
N GLY A 12 8.02 -3.19 1.48
CA GLY A 12 7.23 -2.98 2.70
C GLY A 12 7.47 -1.58 3.23
N VAL A 13 6.41 -0.84 3.52
CA VAL A 13 6.50 0.61 3.78
C VAL A 13 5.62 0.98 4.95
N VAL A 14 6.22 1.60 5.97
CA VAL A 14 5.46 2.13 7.11
C VAL A 14 4.87 3.49 6.74
N MET A 15 3.57 3.64 6.93
CA MET A 15 2.81 4.85 6.61
C MET A 15 1.79 5.16 7.72
N PRO A 16 1.44 6.43 7.99
CA PRO A 16 0.29 6.75 8.83
C PRO A 16 -1.01 6.24 8.19
N HIS A 17 -2.00 5.85 9.00
CA HIS A 17 -3.31 5.38 8.48
C HIS A 17 -4.00 6.34 7.51
N GLY A 18 -3.72 7.64 7.60
CA GLY A 18 -4.34 8.65 6.74
C GLY A 18 -4.17 8.41 5.24
N VAL A 19 -3.09 7.74 4.79
CA VAL A 19 -2.87 7.43 3.37
C VAL A 19 -3.97 6.52 2.79
N LEU A 20 -4.69 5.79 3.65
CA LEU A 20 -5.75 4.85 3.25
C LEU A 20 -7.06 5.56 2.89
N PHE A 21 -7.32 6.76 3.43
CA PHE A 21 -8.63 7.40 3.33
C PHE A 21 -8.60 8.87 2.94
N ARG A 22 -7.46 9.57 3.03
CA ARG A 22 -7.37 10.96 2.58
C ARG A 22 -7.67 11.08 1.09
N GLY A 23 -8.41 12.13 0.75
CA GLY A 23 -8.86 12.43 -0.60
C GLY A 23 -7.87 13.30 -1.39
N GLY A 24 -8.38 14.03 -2.38
CA GLY A 24 -7.57 14.95 -3.18
C GLY A 24 -6.47 14.24 -3.97
N ALA A 25 -5.25 14.77 -3.92
CA ALA A 25 -4.10 14.19 -4.62
C ALA A 25 -3.75 12.77 -4.12
N GLU A 26 -3.82 12.53 -2.80
CA GLU A 26 -3.56 11.19 -2.25
C GLU A 26 -4.60 10.16 -2.71
N GLY A 27 -5.87 10.59 -2.84
CA GLY A 27 -6.93 9.74 -3.40
C GLY A 27 -6.64 9.30 -4.83
N LYS A 28 -6.20 10.23 -5.70
CA LYS A 28 -5.83 9.93 -7.09
C LYS A 28 -4.63 8.98 -7.19
N ILE A 29 -3.62 9.17 -6.35
CA ILE A 29 -2.45 8.27 -6.29
C ILE A 29 -2.90 6.87 -5.84
N ARG A 30 -3.71 6.79 -4.79
CA ARG A 30 -4.23 5.51 -4.28
C ARG A 30 -5.05 4.78 -5.35
N GLN A 31 -5.88 5.50 -6.09
CA GLN A 31 -6.65 4.93 -7.21
C GLN A 31 -5.73 4.33 -8.27
N GLY A 32 -4.70 5.05 -8.74
CA GLY A 32 -3.76 4.51 -9.72
C GLY A 32 -3.02 3.26 -9.23
N ILE A 33 -2.58 3.23 -7.97
CA ILE A 33 -1.92 2.05 -7.38
C ILE A 33 -2.87 0.84 -7.32
N LEU A 34 -4.15 1.06 -7.04
CA LEU A 34 -5.19 0.03 -7.02
C LEU A 34 -5.52 -0.49 -8.43
N GLU A 35 -5.66 0.39 -9.40
CA GLU A 35 -5.90 0.04 -10.81
C GLU A 35 -4.74 -0.77 -11.40
N GLU A 36 -3.51 -0.48 -10.97
CA GLU A 36 -2.33 -1.26 -11.33
C GLU A 36 -2.18 -2.59 -10.56
N ASP A 37 -3.09 -2.90 -9.64
CA ASP A 37 -3.14 -4.11 -8.80
C ASP A 37 -1.85 -4.38 -8.01
N LEU A 38 -1.13 -3.32 -7.63
CA LEU A 38 0.21 -3.43 -7.02
C LEU A 38 0.20 -3.76 -5.52
N ILE A 39 -0.92 -3.53 -4.83
CA ILE A 39 -1.02 -3.75 -3.37
C ILE A 39 -1.23 -5.25 -3.09
N GLU A 40 -0.26 -5.86 -2.44
CA GLU A 40 -0.36 -7.24 -1.98
C GLU A 40 -1.16 -7.35 -0.68
N ALA A 41 -0.84 -6.48 0.28
CA ALA A 41 -1.45 -6.47 1.61
C ALA A 41 -1.31 -5.08 2.28
N ILE A 42 -2.18 -4.84 3.26
CA ILE A 42 -2.10 -3.73 4.21
C ILE A 42 -2.19 -4.33 5.62
N ILE A 43 -1.22 -4.03 6.47
CA ILE A 43 -1.16 -4.51 7.85
C ILE A 43 -1.36 -3.32 8.78
N GLY A 44 -2.48 -3.26 9.49
CA GLY A 44 -2.72 -2.23 10.51
C GLY A 44 -1.86 -2.47 11.75
N LEU A 45 -1.30 -1.40 12.30
CA LEU A 45 -0.51 -1.45 13.53
C LEU A 45 -1.28 -0.79 14.69
N PRO A 46 -1.01 -1.19 15.94
CA PRO A 46 -1.56 -0.52 17.11
C PRO A 46 -1.15 0.96 17.20
N ALA A 47 -1.97 1.77 17.86
CA ALA A 47 -1.61 3.15 18.20
C ALA A 47 -0.44 3.19 19.20
N ASN A 48 0.25 4.34 19.29
CA ASN A 48 1.39 4.56 20.19
C ASN A 48 2.58 3.59 20.03
N LEU A 49 2.71 2.95 18.86
CA LEU A 49 3.82 2.03 18.58
C LEU A 49 5.15 2.78 18.33
N PHE A 50 5.08 4.00 17.78
CA PHE A 50 6.25 4.80 17.43
C PHE A 50 6.56 5.83 18.52
N TYR A 51 7.83 5.92 18.92
CA TYR A 51 8.25 6.94 19.87
C TYR A 51 8.00 8.35 19.30
N GLY A 52 7.48 9.25 20.14
CA GLY A 52 7.23 10.65 19.76
C GLY A 52 5.93 10.92 19.01
N THR A 53 5.08 9.92 18.75
CA THR A 53 3.73 10.15 18.21
C THR A 53 2.74 9.03 18.55
N GLY A 54 1.50 9.40 18.84
CA GLY A 54 0.39 8.44 19.05
C GLY A 54 -0.35 8.04 17.77
N ILE A 55 0.07 8.54 16.61
CA ILE A 55 -0.62 8.32 15.33
C ILE A 55 -0.61 6.83 14.97
N PRO A 56 -1.78 6.23 14.68
CA PRO A 56 -1.86 4.87 14.13
C PRO A 56 -1.18 4.78 12.76
N ALA A 57 -0.46 3.69 12.55
CA ALA A 57 0.27 3.43 11.32
C ALA A 57 -0.11 2.08 10.72
N CYS A 58 0.23 1.88 9.45
CA CYS A 58 0.10 0.63 8.74
C CYS A 58 1.39 0.32 7.98
N ILE A 59 1.57 -0.96 7.65
CA ILE A 59 2.57 -1.41 6.68
C ILE A 59 1.86 -1.70 5.37
N LEU A 60 2.25 -0.98 4.32
CA LEU A 60 1.81 -1.22 2.95
C LEU A 60 2.80 -2.18 2.27
N ILE A 61 2.29 -3.30 1.76
CA ILE A 61 3.07 -4.27 0.99
C ILE A 61 2.77 -4.09 -0.50
N ILE A 62 3.78 -3.68 -1.26
CA ILE A 62 3.75 -3.55 -2.72
C ILE A 62 4.46 -4.76 -3.33
N ASN A 63 3.85 -5.38 -4.35
CA ASN A 63 4.45 -6.46 -5.11
C ASN A 63 4.22 -6.24 -6.61
N LYS A 64 5.29 -5.99 -7.38
CA LYS A 64 5.21 -5.84 -8.83
C LYS A 64 5.05 -7.18 -9.59
N THR A 65 5.52 -8.29 -9.02
CA THR A 65 5.30 -9.65 -9.55
C THR A 65 3.82 -10.04 -9.56
N LYS A 66 2.99 -9.37 -8.75
CA LYS A 66 1.54 -9.62 -8.72
C LYS A 66 0.88 -9.32 -10.07
N LYS A 67 1.39 -8.37 -10.85
CA LYS A 67 0.94 -8.14 -12.24
C LYS A 67 1.16 -9.35 -13.15
N SER A 68 2.24 -10.11 -12.93
CA SER A 68 2.57 -11.30 -13.72
C SER A 68 1.61 -12.46 -13.44
N ILE A 69 1.10 -12.53 -12.22
CA ILE A 69 0.16 -13.57 -11.77
C ILE A 69 -1.24 -12.95 -11.69
N LYS A 70 -1.92 -12.80 -12.84
CA LYS A 70 -3.34 -12.37 -12.87
C LYS A 70 -4.14 -13.18 -11.84
N ARG A 71 -4.64 -12.52 -10.80
CA ARG A 71 -5.51 -13.14 -9.80
C ARG A 71 -6.79 -13.62 -10.49
N LYS A 72 -7.04 -14.94 -10.48
CA LYS A 72 -8.32 -15.58 -10.86
C LYS A 72 -9.46 -15.31 -9.87
N GLY A 73 -9.49 -14.14 -9.23
CA GLY A 73 -10.45 -13.80 -8.18
C GLY A 73 -11.25 -12.56 -8.55
N SER A 74 -12.36 -12.77 -9.26
CA SER A 74 -13.46 -11.83 -9.37
C SER A 74 -14.03 -11.58 -7.96
N PHE A 75 -14.21 -10.31 -7.60
CA PHE A 75 -15.16 -9.94 -6.55
C PHE A 75 -16.32 -9.21 -7.25
N HIS A 76 -17.45 -9.92 -7.35
CA HIS A 76 -18.79 -9.33 -7.38
C HIS A 76 -19.16 -8.91 -5.96
#